data_AF-A0A957J233-F1
#
_entry.id   AF-A0A957J233-F1
#
_cell.length_a   1.000
_cell.length_b   1.000
_cell.length_c   1.000
_cell.angle_alpha   90.00
_cell.angle_beta   90.00
_cell.angle_gamma   90.00
#
_symmetry.space_group_name_H-M   'P 1'
#
loop_
_entity.id
_entity.type
_entity.pdbx_description
1 polymer ?
#
loop_
_entity_poly.entity_id
_entity_poly.type
_entity_poly.pdbx_seq_one_letter_code
_entity_poly.pdbx_strand_id
1 'polypeptide(L)'
;IDSVSQGGIYFSESISQMFRNGGDNTDVTLSPRQLEILTYIFRYPDSSGLTRAAAFNISDGTLRSHLTQAYKALGAANITSAIIRCLELGIIRN
;
A
#
# COMPACT_ATOMS: atom_id res chain seq x y z
N ILE A 1 13.95 -17.70 -28.09
CA ILE A 1 13.00 -18.29 -27.12
C ILE A 1 12.66 -17.19 -26.13
N ASP A 2 11.44 -16.69 -26.26
CA ASP A 2 10.83 -15.62 -25.47
C ASP A 2 10.82 -15.93 -23.97
N SER A 3 11.08 -14.90 -23.17
CA SER A 3 10.51 -14.75 -21.84
C SER A 3 10.46 -13.26 -21.51
N VAL A 4 9.35 -12.64 -21.93
CA VAL A 4 8.94 -11.31 -21.49
C VAL A 4 8.36 -11.43 -20.08
N SER A 5 8.80 -10.57 -19.15
CA SER A 5 7.95 -10.10 -18.07
C SER A 5 8.30 -8.65 -17.74
N GLN A 6 7.40 -7.79 -18.22
CA GLN A 6 7.11 -6.41 -17.88
C GLN A 6 7.60 -5.93 -16.50
N GLY A 7 8.32 -4.80 -16.49
CA GLY A 7 8.36 -3.85 -15.37
C GLY A 7 8.84 -4.42 -14.03
N GLY A 8 10.13 -4.72 -13.94
CA GLY A 8 10.78 -5.15 -12.70
C GLY A 8 10.48 -4.21 -11.54
N ILE A 9 9.90 -4.76 -10.48
CA ILE A 9 9.54 -4.03 -9.26
C ILE A 9 10.82 -3.75 -8.47
N TYR A 10 11.21 -2.49 -8.35
CA TYR A 10 12.28 -2.05 -7.46
C TYR A 10 11.68 -1.80 -6.07
N PHE A 11 11.57 -2.85 -5.27
CA PHE A 11 11.21 -2.69 -3.86
C PHE A 11 12.40 -2.16 -3.07
N SER A 12 12.15 -1.27 -2.11
CA SER A 12 13.11 -1.07 -1.03
C SER A 12 13.22 -2.37 -0.23
N GLU A 13 14.44 -2.70 0.21
CA GLU A 13 14.74 -3.97 0.88
C GLU A 13 13.79 -4.25 2.07
N SER A 14 13.41 -3.19 2.77
CA SER A 14 12.48 -3.21 3.89
C SER A 14 11.08 -3.71 3.53
N ILE A 15 10.56 -3.36 2.35
CA ILE A 15 9.20 -3.74 1.91
C ILE A 15 9.19 -5.17 1.38
N SER A 16 10.25 -5.60 0.69
CA SER A 16 10.40 -7.00 0.26
C SER A 16 10.45 -7.97 1.43
N GLN A 17 11.06 -7.56 2.55
CA GLN A 17 11.13 -8.39 3.76
C GLN A 17 9.75 -8.54 4.45
N MET A 18 8.89 -7.52 4.40
CA MET A 18 7.52 -7.62 4.93
C MET A 18 6.66 -8.61 4.13
N PHE A 19 6.80 -8.65 2.81
CA PHE A 19 6.05 -9.57 1.93
C PHE A 19 6.41 -11.05 2.13
N ARG A 20 7.68 -11.38 2.40
CA ARG A 20 8.11 -12.78 2.56
C ARG A 20 7.61 -13.43 3.85
N ASN A 21 7.20 -12.63 4.84
CA ASN A 21 6.84 -13.11 6.18
C ASN A 21 5.32 -13.08 6.45
N GLY A 22 4.49 -12.71 5.47
CA GLY A 22 3.03 -12.64 5.58
C GLY A 22 2.35 -13.75 4.80
N GLY A 23 2.45 -14.99 5.27
CA GLY A 23 1.66 -16.10 4.74
C GLY A 23 0.26 -16.10 5.35
N ASP A 24 -0.76 -15.83 4.53
CA ASP A 24 -1.81 -16.79 4.16
C ASP A 24 -2.69 -16.17 3.07
N ASN A 25 -3.24 -17.01 2.18
CA ASN A 25 -3.90 -16.62 0.94
C ASN A 25 -5.15 -15.73 1.15
N THR A 26 -4.98 -14.42 1.09
CA THR A 26 -6.06 -13.51 0.67
C THR A 26 -5.69 -12.89 -0.67
N ASP A 27 -6.54 -13.06 -1.68
CA ASP A 27 -6.42 -12.47 -3.04
C ASP A 27 -6.42 -10.92 -3.07
N VAL A 28 -6.13 -10.27 -1.94
CA VAL A 28 -5.96 -8.83 -1.85
C VAL A 28 -4.63 -8.47 -2.49
N THR A 29 -4.70 -8.04 -3.75
CA THR A 29 -3.54 -7.55 -4.48
C THR A 29 -3.47 -6.02 -4.37
N LEU A 30 -2.66 -5.53 -3.43
CA LEU A 30 -2.25 -4.13 -3.41
C LEU A 30 -1.04 -3.92 -4.31
N SER A 31 -1.01 -2.82 -5.05
CA SER A 31 0.22 -2.42 -5.74
C SER A 31 1.28 -1.99 -4.72
N PRO A 32 2.59 -2.09 -5.07
CA PRO A 32 3.67 -1.63 -4.19
C PRO A 32 3.46 -0.21 -3.68
N ARG A 33 3.00 0.68 -4.57
CA ARG A 33 2.74 2.09 -4.23
C ARG A 33 1.58 2.27 -3.26
N GLN A 34 0.51 1.49 -3.40
CA GLN A 34 -0.63 1.53 -2.48
C GLN A 34 -0.21 1.08 -1.07
N LEU A 35 0.60 0.02 -1.00
CA LEU A 35 1.15 -0.48 0.26
C LEU A 35 2.07 0.54 0.94
N GLU A 36 2.97 1.17 0.18
CA GLU A 36 3.83 2.24 0.69
C GLU A 36 3.01 3.37 1.32
N ILE A 37 1.97 3.82 0.60
CA ILE A 37 1.08 4.89 1.06
C ILE A 37 0.37 4.48 2.36
N LEU A 38 -0.23 3.30 2.42
CA LEU A 38 -0.92 2.82 3.63
C LEU A 38 0.04 2.63 4.82
N THR A 39 1.25 2.12 4.57
CA THR A 39 2.30 1.98 5.59
C THR A 39 2.74 3.36 6.11
N TYR A 40 2.90 4.34 5.23
CA TYR A 40 3.23 5.71 5.65
C TYR A 40 2.13 6.30 6.53
N ILE A 41 0.87 6.15 6.14
CA ILE A 41 -0.28 6.62 6.91
C ILE A 41 -0.32 5.96 8.29
N PHE A 42 -0.06 4.66 8.36
CA PHE A 42 -0.02 3.92 9.63
C PHE A 42 1.06 4.48 10.56
N ARG A 43 2.25 4.80 10.03
CA ARG A 43 3.37 5.35 10.82
C ARG A 43 3.19 6.83 11.18
N TYR A 44 2.46 7.58 10.38
CA TYR A 44 2.25 9.02 10.55
C TYR A 44 0.75 9.36 10.48
N PRO A 45 -0.06 8.94 11.46
CA PRO A 45 -1.52 9.05 11.41
C PRO A 45 -2.01 10.50 11.28
N ASP A 46 -1.30 11.45 11.91
CA ASP A 46 -1.64 12.87 11.92
C ASP A 46 -1.23 13.64 10.66
N SER A 47 -0.57 12.97 9.71
CA SER A 47 -0.16 13.61 8.44
C SER A 47 -1.37 14.00 7.59
N SER A 48 -1.35 15.21 7.02
CA SER A 48 -2.40 15.68 6.11
C SER A 48 -2.32 15.01 4.73
N GLY A 49 -3.40 15.07 3.94
CA GLY A 49 -3.40 14.59 2.55
C GLY A 49 -2.30 15.23 1.69
N LEU A 50 -2.12 16.55 1.81
CA LEU A 50 -1.05 17.28 1.12
C LEU A 50 0.34 16.83 1.56
N THR A 51 0.56 16.64 2.86
CA THR A 51 1.82 16.13 3.40
C THR A 51 2.14 14.73 2.88
N ARG A 52 1.13 13.85 2.84
CA ARG A 52 1.26 12.50 2.29
C ARG A 52 1.60 12.54 0.79
N ALA A 53 0.90 13.36 0.01
CA ALA A 53 1.14 13.48 -1.43
C ALA A 53 2.57 13.99 -1.71
N ALA A 54 3.01 14.99 -0.94
CA ALA A 54 4.37 15.53 -1.01
C ALA A 54 5.44 14.49 -0.64
N ALA A 55 5.22 13.67 0.39
CA ALA A 55 6.14 12.60 0.78
C ALA A 55 6.43 11.59 -0.33
N PHE A 56 5.50 11.46 -1.29
CA PHE A 56 5.60 10.56 -2.43
C PHE A 56 5.87 11.29 -3.75
N ASN A 57 6.04 12.62 -3.75
CA ASN A 57 6.17 13.45 -4.95
C ASN A 57 5.06 13.20 -5.99
N ILE A 58 3.80 13.13 -5.52
CA ILE A 58 2.62 12.96 -6.37
C ILE A 58 1.58 14.05 -6.10
N SER A 59 0.64 14.24 -7.03
CA SER A 59 -0.49 15.15 -6.80
C SER A 59 -1.47 14.59 -5.77
N ASP A 60 -2.25 15.45 -5.11
CA ASP A 60 -3.32 15.02 -4.20
C ASP A 60 -4.36 14.14 -4.93
N GLY A 61 -4.71 14.46 -6.17
CA GLY A 61 -5.60 13.64 -7.00
C GLY A 61 -5.04 12.23 -7.25
N THR A 62 -3.74 12.12 -7.51
CA THR A 62 -3.04 10.83 -7.66
C THR A 62 -3.04 10.04 -6.36
N LEU A 63 -2.78 10.69 -5.23
CA LEU A 63 -2.86 10.07 -3.90
C LEU A 63 -4.27 9.51 -3.64
N ARG A 64 -5.31 10.31 -3.89
CA ARG A 64 -6.71 9.88 -3.74
C ARG A 64 -7.07 8.71 -4.66
N SER A 65 -6.52 8.68 -5.88
CA SER A 65 -6.69 7.56 -6.81
C SER A 65 -6.06 6.27 -6.26
N HIS A 66 -4.82 6.33 -5.76
CA HIS A 66 -4.18 5.18 -5.11
C HIS A 66 -4.98 4.68 -3.92
N LEU A 67 -5.40 5.59 -3.03
CA LEU A 67 -6.20 5.23 -1.85
C LEU A 67 -7.55 4.62 -2.24
N THR A 68 -8.25 5.19 -3.22
CA THR A 68 -9.53 4.65 -3.69
C THR A 68 -9.39 3.23 -4.24
N GLN A 69 -8.33 2.96 -4.99
CA GLN A 69 -8.06 1.62 -5.50
C GLN A 69 -7.66 0.65 -4.38
N ALA A 70 -6.86 1.10 -3.42
CA ALA A 70 -6.49 0.31 -2.25
C ALA A 70 -7.73 -0.05 -1.40
N TYR A 71 -8.64 0.90 -1.19
CA TYR A 71 -9.88 0.67 -0.45
C TYR A 71 -10.73 -0.40 -1.14
N LYS A 72 -10.87 -0.34 -2.47
CA LYS A 72 -11.58 -1.38 -3.23
C LYS A 72 -10.93 -2.76 -3.08
N ALA A 73 -9.61 -2.84 -3.19
CA ALA A 73 -8.88 -4.10 -3.03
C ALA A 73 -9.03 -4.69 -1.62
N LEU A 74 -9.08 -3.84 -0.59
CA LEU A 74 -9.23 -4.24 0.81
C LEU A 74 -10.70 -4.44 1.24
N GLY A 75 -11.68 -4.09 0.41
CA GLY A 75 -13.09 -4.03 0.82
C GLY A 75 -13.37 -2.98 1.90
N ALA A 76 -12.55 -1.93 1.97
CA ALA A 76 -12.63 -0.87 2.97
C ALA A 76 -13.40 0.35 2.45
N ALA A 77 -14.04 1.09 3.37
CA ALA A 77 -14.81 2.29 3.02
C ALA A 77 -13.98 3.59 3.12
N ASN A 78 -12.91 3.57 3.90
CA ASN A 78 -12.10 4.74 4.21
C ASN A 78 -10.70 4.33 4.69
N ILE A 79 -9.88 5.32 4.99
CA ILE A 79 -8.49 5.13 5.39
C ILE A 79 -8.35 4.27 6.65
N THR A 80 -9.16 4.54 7.68
CA THR A 80 -9.09 3.83 8.96
C THR A 80 -9.45 2.36 8.78
N SER A 81 -10.56 2.08 8.09
CA SER A 81 -10.96 0.69 7.78
C SER A 81 -9.94 -0.03 6.90
N ALA A 82 -9.28 0.67 5.97
CA ALA A 82 -8.21 0.10 5.16
C ALA A 82 -6.99 -0.29 6.00
N ILE A 83 -6.56 0.57 6.93
CA ILE A 83 -5.45 0.28 7.86
C ILE A 83 -5.80 -0.89 8.78
N ILE A 84 -7.00 -0.91 9.35
CA ILE A 84 -7.48 -2.04 10.17
C ILE A 84 -7.43 -3.32 9.36
N ARG A 85 -7.92 -3.31 8.11
CA ARG A 85 -7.88 -4.48 7.25
C ARG A 85 -6.45 -4.93 6.94
N CYS A 86 -5.53 -4.00 6.72
CA CYS A 86 -4.11 -4.34 6.55
C CYS A 86 -3.50 -4.99 7.80
N LEU A 87 -3.90 -4.57 9.00
CA LEU A 87 -3.46 -5.20 10.25
C LEU A 87 -4.05 -6.61 10.42
N GLU A 88 -5.35 -6.78 10.16
CA GLU A 88 -6.03 -8.09 10.20
C GLU A 88 -5.42 -9.11 9.24
N LEU A 89 -5.03 -8.65 8.06
CA LEU A 89 -4.38 -9.47 7.02
C LEU A 89 -2.88 -9.64 7.24
N GLY A 90 -2.30 -9.02 8.27
CA GLY A 90 -0.86 -9.07 8.56
C GLY A 90 0.03 -8.39 7.50
N ILE A 91 -0.54 -7.56 6.63
CA ILE A 91 0.14 -6.77 5.60
C ILE A 91 0.97 -5.65 6.23
N ILE A 92 0.41 -4.98 7.24
CA ILE A 92 1.07 -3.99 8.09
C ILE A 92 1.11 -4.58 9.50
N ARG A 93 2.16 -4.29 10.27
CA ARG A 93 2.30 -4.73 11.67
C ARG A 93 2.66 -3.54 12.55
N ASN A 94 2.18 -3.59 13.80
CA ASN A 94 2.54 -2.65 14.86
C ASN A 94 3.91 -2.96 15.46
#